data_AF-A0A3B8XNK1-F1
#
_entry.id   AF-A0A3B8XNK1-F1
#
_cell.length_a   1.000
_cell.length_b   1.000
_cell.length_c   1.000
_cell.angle_alpha   90.00
_cell.angle_beta   90.00
_cell.angle_gamma   90.00
#
_symmetry.space_group_name_H-M   'P 1'
#
loop_
_entity.id
_entity.type
_entity.pdbx_description
1 polymer ?
#
loop_
_entity_poly.entity_id
_entity_poly.type
_entity_poly.pdbx_seq_one_letter_code
_entity_poly.pdbx_strand_id
1 'polypeptide(L)'
;MREVLSELKTWTENKEEIALATVVETWGSSPRPLGSKMVVTRSGKMAGSVSNGCIEGAVFEEAQKVLKAREPKLAAFGVADDVAFSVGLACGGHIEVFIQPFGPVHEQLIELLDENRRATLRTNLVTGEATVSEGTPSGSELARREGDWFIEPFRRPAHLIIVGAIHIAIPLHRLAKLMGYRVTVIDARAKFATKERFPEADELIVAWPDEAMSNITLDNSAYVVILTHDPKFDLPALRSVLGKDVGYIGAIGSRKTNENRFAALRAEGFTEDQL
;
A
#
# COMPACT_ATOMS: atom_id res chain seq x y z
N MET A 1 -1.51 -6.74 5.49
CA MET A 1 -1.52 -8.12 4.91
C MET A 1 -0.46 -8.34 3.84
N ARG A 2 -0.19 -7.41 2.91
CA ARG A 2 0.85 -7.59 1.87
C ARG A 2 2.24 -7.97 2.42
N GLU A 3 2.62 -7.42 3.57
CA GLU A 3 3.90 -7.71 4.25
C GLU A 3 4.06 -9.16 4.71
N VAL A 4 2.97 -9.93 4.85
CA VAL A 4 2.98 -11.33 5.31
C VAL A 4 2.33 -12.27 4.28
N LEU A 5 2.17 -11.80 3.03
CA LEU A 5 1.43 -12.52 1.99
C LEU A 5 2.14 -13.82 1.59
N SER A 6 3.47 -13.79 1.49
CA SER A 6 4.30 -14.96 1.19
C SER A 6 4.11 -16.08 2.22
N GLU A 7 4.14 -15.74 3.50
CA GLU A 7 4.00 -16.66 4.62
C GLU A 7 2.59 -17.21 4.69
N LEU A 8 1.58 -16.34 4.53
CA LEU A 8 0.18 -16.75 4.48
C LEU A 8 -0.09 -17.76 3.36
N LYS A 9 0.41 -17.52 2.14
CA LYS A 9 0.31 -18.49 1.02
C LYS A 9 0.94 -19.83 1.40
N THR A 10 2.20 -19.78 1.84
CA THR A 10 2.97 -20.98 2.21
C THR A 10 2.30 -21.78 3.32
N TRP A 11 1.80 -21.12 4.36
CA TRP A 11 1.19 -21.79 5.51
C TRP A 11 -0.22 -22.32 5.19
N THR A 12 -0.97 -21.61 4.34
CA THR A 12 -2.27 -22.08 3.85
C THR A 12 -2.12 -23.33 2.99
N GLU A 13 -1.15 -23.35 2.07
CA GLU A 13 -0.82 -24.55 1.25
C GLU A 13 -0.43 -25.75 2.13
N ASN A 14 0.30 -25.50 3.22
CA ASN A 14 0.68 -26.51 4.21
C ASN A 14 -0.44 -26.88 5.19
N LYS A 15 -1.64 -26.30 5.05
CA LYS A 15 -2.81 -26.53 5.92
C LYS A 15 -2.52 -26.27 7.41
N GLU A 16 -1.68 -25.28 7.69
CA GLU A 16 -1.43 -24.82 9.05
C GLU A 16 -2.68 -24.14 9.61
N GLU A 17 -2.94 -24.31 10.91
CA GLU A 17 -3.92 -23.49 11.60
C GLU A 17 -3.31 -22.13 11.92
N ILE A 18 -3.82 -21.06 11.31
CA ILE A 18 -3.27 -19.71 11.39
C ILE A 18 -4.23 -18.80 12.16
N ALA A 19 -3.69 -17.99 13.06
CA ALA A 19 -4.38 -16.83 13.63
C ALA A 19 -3.84 -15.55 13.01
N LEU A 20 -4.75 -14.63 12.72
CA LEU A 20 -4.46 -13.30 12.20
C LEU A 20 -4.69 -12.27 13.30
N ALA A 21 -3.63 -11.59 13.71
CA ALA A 21 -3.66 -10.46 14.62
C ALA A 21 -3.56 -9.15 13.83
N THR A 22 -4.49 -8.24 14.06
CA THR A 22 -4.62 -6.94 13.37
C THR A 22 -4.65 -5.80 14.36
N VAL A 23 -3.82 -4.78 14.18
CA VAL A 23 -3.96 -3.50 14.91
C VAL A 23 -5.23 -2.79 14.43
N VAL A 24 -6.22 -2.66 15.31
CA VAL A 24 -7.54 -2.08 14.99
C VAL A 24 -7.79 -0.74 15.66
N GLU A 25 -7.00 -0.41 16.68
CA GLU A 25 -7.00 0.89 17.32
C GLU A 25 -5.59 1.27 17.79
N THR A 26 -5.28 2.56 17.77
CA THR A 26 -4.02 3.12 18.28
C THR A 26 -4.29 4.46 18.94
N TRP A 27 -3.71 4.71 20.11
CA TRP A 27 -3.75 5.99 20.80
C TRP A 27 -2.37 6.39 21.30
N GLY A 28 -2.06 7.69 21.24
CA GLY A 28 -0.73 8.20 21.54
C GLY A 28 0.33 7.72 20.54
N SER A 29 1.56 7.54 21.02
CA SER A 29 2.68 7.05 20.22
C SER A 29 2.55 5.54 19.98
N SER A 30 1.97 5.13 18.85
CA SER A 30 1.98 3.73 18.41
C SER A 30 3.13 3.48 17.41
N PRO A 31 3.91 2.40 17.58
CA PRO A 31 5.04 2.07 16.70
C PRO A 31 4.60 1.56 15.31
N ARG A 32 3.33 1.14 15.15
CA ARG A 32 2.78 0.58 13.91
C ARG A 32 1.37 1.14 13.67
N PRO A 33 0.98 1.43 12.41
CA PRO A 33 -0.33 1.99 12.07
C PRO A 33 -1.46 0.96 12.13
N LEU A 34 -2.70 1.44 12.09
CA LEU A 34 -3.89 0.61 11.88
C LEU A 34 -3.74 -0.30 10.66
N GLY A 35 -4.24 -1.53 10.78
CA GLY A 35 -4.16 -2.56 9.75
C GLY A 35 -2.86 -3.37 9.78
N SER A 36 -1.87 -2.97 10.58
CA SER A 36 -0.65 -3.75 10.78
C SER A 36 -0.98 -5.17 11.23
N LYS A 37 -0.31 -6.16 10.62
CA LYS A 37 -0.62 -7.58 10.79
C LYS A 37 0.53 -8.32 11.45
N MET A 38 0.18 -9.26 12.32
CA MET A 38 1.02 -10.38 12.73
C MET A 38 0.22 -11.67 12.51
N VAL A 39 0.87 -12.70 11.98
CA VAL A 39 0.27 -14.02 11.76
C VAL A 39 1.02 -15.05 12.58
N VAL A 40 0.27 -15.98 13.17
CA VAL A 40 0.81 -17.00 14.08
C VAL A 40 0.22 -18.36 13.72
N THR A 41 1.04 -19.40 13.63
CA THR A 41 0.56 -20.77 13.40
C THR A 41 0.42 -21.54 14.70
N ARG A 42 -0.41 -22.58 14.71
CA ARG A 42 -0.49 -23.54 15.82
C ARG A 42 0.83 -24.29 16.07
N SER A 43 1.62 -24.48 15.02
CA SER A 43 2.97 -25.06 15.10
C SER A 43 4.02 -24.12 15.72
N GLY A 44 3.65 -22.88 16.02
CA GLY A 44 4.49 -21.91 16.73
C GLY A 44 5.34 -21.02 15.84
N LYS A 45 5.03 -20.92 14.54
CA LYS A 45 5.66 -19.96 13.63
C LYS A 45 4.97 -18.59 13.77
N MET A 46 5.70 -17.52 13.47
CA MET A 46 5.15 -16.17 13.42
C MET A 46 5.79 -15.34 12.30
N ALA A 47 5.01 -14.41 11.73
CA ALA A 47 5.48 -13.45 10.73
C ALA A 47 4.71 -12.13 10.83
N GLY A 48 5.33 -11.04 10.38
CA GLY A 48 4.80 -9.70 10.55
C GLY A 48 4.96 -9.19 11.98
N SER A 49 4.37 -8.03 12.25
CA SER A 49 4.47 -7.36 13.54
C SER A 49 3.35 -6.33 13.74
N VAL A 50 2.89 -6.25 14.98
CA VAL A 50 1.89 -5.27 15.44
C VAL A 50 2.51 -4.14 16.26
N SER A 51 3.75 -4.28 16.75
CA SER A 51 4.41 -3.24 17.58
C SER A 51 5.91 -3.05 17.38
N ASN A 52 6.54 -3.85 16.51
CA ASN A 52 8.00 -3.94 16.31
C ASN A 52 8.81 -4.37 17.55
N GLY A 53 8.24 -5.16 18.46
CA GLY A 53 8.99 -5.92 19.48
C GLY A 53 8.43 -5.87 20.90
N CYS A 54 7.55 -4.91 21.23
CA CYS A 54 7.11 -4.70 22.60
C CYS A 54 6.09 -5.76 23.08
N ILE A 55 5.15 -6.15 22.21
CA ILE A 55 3.99 -6.98 22.62
C ILE A 55 3.83 -8.26 21.79
N GLU A 56 4.73 -8.56 20.86
CA GLU A 56 4.66 -9.71 19.96
C GLU A 56 4.53 -11.04 20.72
N GLY A 57 5.25 -11.20 21.83
CA GLY A 57 5.15 -12.40 22.68
C GLY A 57 3.77 -12.57 23.29
N ALA A 58 3.18 -11.49 23.82
CA ALA A 58 1.84 -11.53 24.41
C ALA A 58 0.76 -11.77 23.33
N VAL A 59 0.89 -11.14 22.17
CA VAL A 59 0.01 -11.35 21.02
C VAL A 59 0.11 -12.78 20.50
N PHE A 60 1.32 -13.36 20.48
CA PHE A 60 1.52 -14.76 20.13
C PHE A 60 0.79 -15.71 21.09
N GLU A 61 0.91 -15.49 22.40
CA GLU A 61 0.18 -16.30 23.39
C GLU A 61 -1.34 -16.20 23.24
N GLU A 62 -1.85 -14.99 23.03
CA GLU A 62 -3.28 -14.78 22.78
C GLU A 62 -3.73 -15.43 21.46
N ALA A 63 -2.90 -15.38 20.42
CA ALA A 63 -3.15 -16.10 19.16
C ALA A 63 -3.21 -17.62 19.36
N GLN A 64 -2.34 -18.20 20.20
CA GLN A 64 -2.42 -19.63 20.54
C GLN A 64 -3.71 -20.00 21.28
N LYS A 65 -4.22 -19.10 22.13
CA LYS A 65 -5.52 -19.27 22.82
C LYS A 65 -6.68 -19.20 21.84
N VAL A 66 -6.69 -18.19 20.96
CA VAL A 66 -7.68 -18.01 19.88
C VAL A 66 -7.72 -19.24 18.96
N LEU A 67 -6.56 -19.78 18.55
CA LEU A 67 -6.51 -21.00 17.74
C LEU A 67 -7.10 -22.21 18.46
N LYS A 68 -6.84 -22.34 19.77
CA LYS A 68 -7.37 -23.44 20.58
C LYS A 68 -8.88 -23.33 20.77
N ALA A 69 -9.40 -22.14 21.05
CA ALA A 69 -10.82 -21.90 21.33
C ALA A 69 -11.66 -21.78 20.04
N ARG A 70 -11.03 -21.40 18.92
CA ARG A 70 -11.69 -21.02 17.66
C ARG A 70 -12.62 -19.82 17.79
N GLU A 71 -12.35 -18.96 18.77
CA GLU A 71 -13.12 -17.75 19.05
C GLU A 71 -12.21 -16.51 18.91
N PRO A 72 -12.67 -15.44 18.24
CA PRO A 72 -11.89 -14.22 18.11
C PRO A 72 -11.76 -13.48 19.44
N LYS A 73 -10.75 -12.62 19.54
CA LYS A 73 -10.50 -11.81 20.73
C LYS A 73 -9.98 -10.43 20.36
N LEU A 74 -10.57 -9.40 20.97
CA LEU A 74 -9.99 -8.06 21.02
C LEU A 74 -9.11 -7.95 22.26
N ALA A 75 -7.81 -7.72 22.08
CA ALA A 75 -6.83 -7.60 23.15
C ALA A 75 -6.25 -6.18 23.17
N ALA A 76 -6.29 -5.54 24.34
CA ALA A 76 -5.82 -4.19 24.54
C ALA A 76 -4.44 -4.19 25.24
N PHE A 77 -3.50 -3.41 24.72
CA PHE A 77 -2.13 -3.31 25.23
C PHE A 77 -1.75 -1.83 25.39
N GLY A 78 -1.31 -1.42 26.56
CA GLY A 78 -0.94 -0.02 26.82
C GLY A 78 0.01 0.11 28.00
N VAL A 79 0.37 1.34 28.35
CA VAL A 79 1.19 1.59 29.55
C VAL A 79 0.47 1.01 30.76
N ALA A 80 1.16 0.11 31.47
CA ALA A 80 0.70 -0.37 32.75
C ALA A 80 0.67 0.84 33.71
N ASP A 81 -0.52 1.34 34.03
CA ASP A 81 -0.67 2.04 35.30
C ASP A 81 -0.30 1.05 36.42
N ASP A 82 0.29 1.57 37.51
CA ASP A 82 0.90 0.85 38.65
C ASP A 82 -0.01 -0.15 39.39
N VAL A 83 -1.17 -0.50 38.83
CA VAL A 83 -2.20 -1.37 39.41
C VAL A 83 -2.53 -2.58 38.53
N ALA A 84 -2.05 -2.66 37.28
CA ALA A 84 -2.32 -3.79 36.38
C ALA A 84 -1.05 -4.37 35.75
N PHE A 85 -0.83 -5.68 35.90
CA PHE A 85 0.21 -6.48 35.24
C PHE A 85 -0.05 -6.62 33.71
N SER A 86 -0.29 -5.52 32.98
CA SER A 86 -0.44 -5.54 31.53
C SER A 86 0.92 -5.38 30.85
N VAL A 87 1.22 -6.27 29.89
CA VAL A 87 2.36 -6.11 28.98
C VAL A 87 2.15 -4.84 28.18
N GLY A 88 3.05 -3.87 28.33
CA GLY A 88 2.87 -2.51 27.81
C GLY A 88 3.82 -2.12 26.70
N LEU A 89 3.47 -1.04 26.00
CA LEU A 89 4.32 -0.43 24.98
C LEU A 89 5.42 0.41 25.62
N ALA A 90 6.66 0.19 25.20
CA ALA A 90 7.80 1.00 25.68
C ALA A 90 7.72 2.48 25.28
N CYS A 91 6.93 2.80 24.24
CA CYS A 91 6.76 4.16 23.71
C CYS A 91 5.63 4.98 24.37
N GLY A 92 4.92 4.41 25.34
CA GLY A 92 3.90 5.17 26.10
C GLY A 92 2.50 5.20 25.48
N GLY A 93 2.28 4.52 24.35
CA GLY A 93 0.98 4.47 23.66
C GLY A 93 0.06 3.34 24.13
N HIS A 94 -1.12 3.29 23.51
CA HIS A 94 -2.09 2.20 23.63
C HIS A 94 -2.44 1.65 22.25
N ILE A 95 -2.57 0.34 22.13
CA ILE A 95 -3.01 -0.34 20.91
C ILE A 95 -4.01 -1.44 21.23
N GLU A 96 -5.04 -1.55 20.39
CA GLU A 96 -5.94 -2.70 20.40
C GLU A 96 -5.62 -3.60 19.20
N VAL A 97 -5.47 -4.90 19.48
CA VAL A 97 -5.19 -5.93 18.50
C VAL A 97 -6.35 -6.91 18.47
N PHE A 98 -7.01 -6.99 17.32
CA PHE A 98 -8.03 -8.01 17.06
C PHE A 98 -7.38 -9.26 16.51
N ILE A 99 -7.61 -10.38 17.19
CA ILE A 99 -7.00 -11.68 16.90
C ILE A 99 -8.12 -12.65 16.55
N GLN A 100 -8.07 -13.25 15.36
CA GLN A 100 -9.08 -14.20 14.89
C GLN A 100 -8.45 -15.39 14.18
N PRO A 101 -9.13 -16.55 14.11
CA PRO A 101 -8.73 -17.62 13.21
C PRO A 101 -8.74 -17.13 11.76
N PHE A 102 -7.69 -17.48 11.02
CA PHE A 102 -7.65 -17.33 9.57
C PHE A 102 -8.64 -18.31 8.92
N GLY A 103 -9.22 -17.94 7.78
CA GLY A 103 -10.31 -18.69 7.19
C GLY A 103 -10.67 -18.22 5.78
N PRO A 104 -11.73 -18.78 5.16
CA PRO A 104 -11.97 -18.68 3.72
C PRO A 104 -12.02 -17.26 3.14
N VAL A 105 -12.60 -16.30 3.87
CA VAL A 105 -12.65 -14.88 3.44
C VAL A 105 -11.25 -14.27 3.30
N HIS A 106 -10.29 -14.72 4.12
CA HIS A 106 -8.92 -14.26 4.04
C HIS A 106 -8.15 -14.95 2.90
N GLU A 107 -8.47 -16.20 2.57
CA GLU A 107 -7.95 -16.89 1.39
C GLU A 107 -8.40 -16.17 0.10
N GLN A 108 -9.68 -15.82 0.01
CA GLN A 108 -10.22 -15.00 -1.08
C GLN A 108 -9.51 -13.65 -1.20
N LEU A 109 -9.20 -13.02 -0.06
CA LEU A 109 -8.40 -11.79 -0.06
C LEU A 109 -6.98 -12.05 -0.59
N ILE A 110 -6.32 -13.15 -0.20
CA ILE A 110 -4.99 -13.51 -0.73
C ILE A 110 -5.04 -13.62 -2.26
N GLU A 111 -6.03 -14.32 -2.82
CA GLU A 111 -6.21 -14.46 -4.27
C GLU A 111 -6.31 -13.10 -4.97
N LEU A 112 -7.15 -12.20 -4.45
CA LEU A 112 -7.27 -10.83 -4.97
C LEU A 112 -5.93 -10.07 -4.90
N LEU A 113 -5.20 -10.19 -3.79
CA LEU A 113 -3.93 -9.47 -3.61
C LEU A 113 -2.82 -10.03 -4.51
N ASP A 114 -2.80 -11.33 -4.77
CA ASP A 114 -1.83 -12.02 -5.65
C ASP A 114 -2.02 -11.61 -7.12
N GLU A 115 -3.28 -11.42 -7.54
CA GLU A 115 -3.65 -10.88 -8.84
C GLU A 115 -3.47 -9.34 -8.95
N ASN A 116 -2.89 -8.70 -7.93
CA ASN A 116 -2.78 -7.23 -7.84
C ASN A 116 -4.15 -6.52 -8.00
N ARG A 117 -5.23 -7.16 -7.57
CA ARG A 117 -6.55 -6.54 -7.50
C ARG A 117 -6.69 -5.75 -6.20
N ARG A 118 -7.61 -4.79 -6.26
CA ARG A 118 -7.98 -3.96 -5.11
C ARG A 118 -9.05 -4.71 -4.33
N ALA A 119 -9.01 -4.65 -3.01
CA ALA A 119 -10.00 -5.30 -2.18
C ALA A 119 -10.26 -4.50 -0.91
N THR A 120 -11.43 -4.68 -0.31
CA THR A 120 -11.76 -4.15 1.01
C THR A 120 -12.17 -5.30 1.90
N LEU A 121 -11.46 -5.47 3.01
CA LEU A 121 -11.83 -6.41 4.06
C LEU A 121 -12.63 -5.64 5.12
N ARG A 122 -13.79 -6.18 5.50
CA ARG A 122 -14.58 -5.68 6.61
C ARG A 122 -14.67 -6.78 7.65
N THR A 123 -14.24 -6.49 8.87
CA THR A 123 -14.25 -7.44 9.99
C THR A 123 -15.07 -6.88 11.13
N ASN A 124 -16.03 -7.65 11.63
CA ASN A 124 -16.74 -7.35 12.86
C ASN A 124 -15.86 -7.74 14.06
N LEU A 125 -15.49 -6.77 14.89
CA LEU A 125 -14.58 -6.90 16.02
C LEU A 125 -15.20 -7.57 17.24
N VAL A 126 -16.49 -7.90 17.19
CA VAL A 126 -17.22 -8.64 18.24
C VAL A 126 -17.43 -10.09 17.82
N THR A 127 -17.94 -10.33 16.61
CA THR A 127 -18.30 -11.67 16.14
C THR A 127 -17.16 -12.38 15.40
N GLY A 128 -16.19 -11.64 14.89
CA GLY A 128 -15.16 -12.14 13.96
C GLY A 128 -15.67 -12.43 12.56
N GLU A 129 -16.95 -12.16 12.27
CA GLU A 129 -17.49 -12.23 10.91
C GLU A 129 -16.73 -11.26 10.02
N ALA A 130 -16.33 -11.73 8.84
CA ALA A 130 -15.64 -10.88 7.88
C ALA A 130 -16.16 -11.10 6.45
N THR A 131 -16.11 -10.03 5.68
CA THR A 131 -16.45 -10.02 4.25
C THR A 131 -15.35 -9.35 3.46
N VAL A 132 -15.10 -9.85 2.25
CA VAL A 132 -14.19 -9.22 1.29
C VAL A 132 -14.98 -8.81 0.06
N SER A 133 -14.75 -7.59 -0.42
CA SER A 133 -15.29 -7.10 -1.68
C SER A 133 -14.17 -6.58 -2.56
N GLU A 134 -14.26 -6.80 -3.87
CA GLU A 134 -13.34 -6.18 -4.81
C GLU A 134 -13.54 -4.66 -4.85
N GLY A 135 -12.43 -3.93 -4.99
CA GLY A 135 -12.38 -2.47 -4.98
C GLY A 135 -12.02 -1.89 -3.62
N THR A 136 -11.78 -0.59 -3.61
CA THR A 136 -11.57 0.22 -2.40
C THR A 136 -12.43 1.46 -2.48
N PRO A 137 -12.87 2.03 -1.34
CA PRO A 137 -13.52 3.33 -1.32
C PRO A 137 -12.68 4.39 -2.05
N SER A 138 -13.36 5.39 -2.63
CA SER A 138 -12.72 6.54 -3.27
C SER A 138 -11.94 7.38 -2.25
N GLY A 139 -10.83 7.97 -2.67
CA GLY A 139 -9.99 8.84 -1.82
C GLY A 139 -8.89 8.09 -1.08
N SER A 140 -8.26 8.77 -0.10
CA SER A 140 -7.07 8.30 0.62
C SER A 140 -7.38 7.50 1.89
N GLU A 141 -8.60 6.97 2.04
CA GLU A 141 -9.02 6.32 3.28
C GLU A 141 -8.02 5.23 3.71
N LEU A 142 -7.48 5.40 4.92
CA LEU A 142 -6.67 4.41 5.61
C LEU A 142 -7.60 3.39 6.29
N ALA A 143 -7.01 2.30 6.77
CA ALA A 143 -7.73 1.36 7.63
C ALA A 143 -8.34 2.10 8.83
N ARG A 144 -9.58 1.78 9.17
CA ARG A 144 -10.32 2.51 10.22
C ARG A 144 -11.34 1.62 10.92
N ARG A 145 -11.74 2.06 12.11
CA ARG A 145 -12.82 1.47 12.89
C ARG A 145 -14.09 2.32 12.76
N GLU A 146 -15.21 1.67 12.47
CA GLU A 146 -16.56 2.22 12.41
C GLU A 146 -17.48 1.42 13.33
N GLY A 147 -17.58 1.84 14.60
CA GLY A 147 -18.27 1.07 15.64
C GLY A 147 -17.62 -0.29 15.85
N ASP A 148 -18.40 -1.36 15.67
CA ASP A 148 -17.93 -2.74 15.78
C ASP A 148 -17.23 -3.24 14.51
N TRP A 149 -17.18 -2.45 13.43
CA TRP A 149 -16.55 -2.87 12.18
C TRP A 149 -15.17 -2.25 12.01
N PHE A 150 -14.22 -3.05 11.55
CA PHE A 150 -12.94 -2.58 11.03
C PHE A 150 -12.92 -2.71 9.52
N ILE A 151 -12.64 -1.61 8.82
CA ILE A 151 -12.64 -1.51 7.37
C ILE A 151 -11.20 -1.31 6.92
N GLU A 152 -10.70 -2.24 6.11
CA GLU A 152 -9.33 -2.25 5.63
C GLU A 152 -9.28 -2.28 4.10
N PRO A 153 -9.00 -1.14 3.45
CA PRO A 153 -8.79 -1.09 2.01
C PRO A 153 -7.37 -1.55 1.64
N PHE A 154 -7.29 -2.50 0.73
CA PHE A 154 -6.05 -2.98 0.11
C PHE A 154 -5.94 -2.45 -1.32
N ARG A 155 -5.13 -1.40 -1.48
CA ARG A 155 -4.79 -0.85 -2.79
C ARG A 155 -3.66 -1.64 -3.45
N ARG A 156 -3.45 -1.40 -4.74
CA ARG A 156 -2.24 -1.83 -5.45
C ARG A 156 -1.01 -1.17 -4.81
N PRO A 157 0.17 -1.82 -4.88
CA PRO A 157 1.43 -1.18 -4.49
C PRO A 157 1.59 0.15 -5.22
N ALA A 158 2.12 1.17 -4.53
CA ALA A 158 2.33 2.47 -5.14
C ALA A 158 3.28 2.36 -6.34
N HIS A 159 2.85 2.90 -7.49
CA HIS A 159 3.57 2.81 -8.75
C HIS A 159 4.02 4.20 -9.19
N LEU A 160 5.31 4.48 -9.05
CA LEU A 160 5.92 5.69 -9.58
C LEU A 160 6.27 5.49 -11.06
N ILE A 161 5.66 6.29 -11.92
CA ILE A 161 5.89 6.31 -13.35
C ILE A 161 6.66 7.59 -13.69
N ILE A 162 7.91 7.43 -14.13
CA ILE A 162 8.81 8.54 -14.45
C ILE A 162 8.86 8.68 -15.97
N VAL A 163 8.33 9.77 -16.51
CA VAL A 163 8.41 10.11 -17.93
C VAL A 163 9.59 11.06 -18.16
N GLY A 164 10.63 10.58 -18.85
CA GLY A 164 11.87 11.30 -19.08
C GLY A 164 13.01 10.74 -18.22
N ALA A 165 13.85 9.93 -18.84
CA ALA A 165 15.00 9.27 -18.21
C ALA A 165 16.22 10.20 -18.12
N ILE A 166 16.02 11.49 -17.83
CA ILE A 166 17.11 12.46 -17.68
C ILE A 166 17.83 12.30 -16.33
N HIS A 167 18.89 13.06 -16.08
CA HIS A 167 19.77 12.82 -14.93
C HIS A 167 19.05 12.87 -13.56
N ILE A 168 18.08 13.78 -13.38
CA ILE A 168 17.31 13.91 -12.13
C ILE A 168 16.37 12.71 -11.86
N ALA A 169 16.01 11.94 -12.90
CA ALA A 169 15.24 10.71 -12.73
C ALA A 169 16.01 9.64 -11.95
N ILE A 170 17.35 9.65 -12.01
CA ILE A 170 18.21 8.63 -11.36
C ILE A 170 18.04 8.68 -9.83
N PRO A 171 18.30 9.79 -9.12
CA PRO A 171 18.11 9.83 -7.68
C PRO A 171 16.64 9.63 -7.29
N LEU A 172 15.68 10.14 -8.09
CA LEU A 172 14.26 9.94 -7.83
C LEU A 172 13.87 8.45 -7.83
N HIS A 173 14.32 7.68 -8.82
CA HIS A 173 14.03 6.24 -8.89
C HIS A 173 14.58 5.51 -7.66
N ARG A 174 15.81 5.84 -7.21
CA ARG A 174 16.42 5.19 -6.04
C ARG A 174 15.65 5.47 -4.77
N LEU A 175 15.28 6.74 -4.54
CA LEU A 175 14.45 7.12 -3.39
C LEU A 175 13.10 6.42 -3.42
N ALA A 176 12.47 6.32 -4.58
CA ALA A 176 11.19 5.63 -4.73
C ALA A 176 11.32 4.13 -4.41
N LYS A 177 12.38 3.47 -4.90
CA LYS A 177 12.65 2.06 -4.57
C LYS A 177 12.91 1.85 -3.08
N LEU A 178 13.67 2.74 -2.44
CA LEU A 178 13.88 2.71 -0.98
C LEU A 178 12.56 2.85 -0.18
N MET A 179 11.61 3.63 -0.69
CA MET A 179 10.27 3.78 -0.10
C MET A 179 9.30 2.64 -0.47
N GLY A 180 9.73 1.64 -1.26
CA GLY A 180 8.93 0.48 -1.63
C GLY A 180 8.01 0.68 -2.85
N TYR A 181 8.22 1.71 -3.67
CA TYR A 181 7.45 1.89 -4.90
C TYR A 181 7.84 0.84 -5.94
N ARG A 182 6.86 0.42 -6.75
CA ARG A 182 7.12 -0.06 -8.11
C ARG A 182 7.52 1.14 -8.95
N VAL A 183 8.57 1.03 -9.76
CA VAL A 183 9.10 2.12 -10.56
C VAL A 183 9.19 1.72 -12.02
N THR A 184 8.49 2.45 -12.88
CA THR A 184 8.63 2.37 -14.34
C THR A 184 9.25 3.66 -14.85
N VAL A 185 10.29 3.56 -15.67
CA VAL A 185 10.93 4.71 -16.32
C VAL A 185 10.69 4.65 -17.82
N ILE A 186 10.14 5.72 -18.38
CA ILE A 186 9.75 5.83 -19.79
C ILE A 186 10.62 6.91 -20.46
N ASP A 187 11.25 6.60 -21.57
CA ASP A 187 11.89 7.60 -22.44
C ASP A 187 11.98 7.08 -23.87
N ALA A 188 11.55 7.86 -24.85
CA ALA A 188 11.61 7.46 -26.27
C ALA A 188 13.05 7.25 -26.77
N ARG A 189 14.06 7.75 -26.05
CA ARG A 189 15.47 7.68 -26.45
C ARG A 189 16.14 6.55 -25.70
N ALA A 190 16.43 5.45 -26.40
CA ALA A 190 17.06 4.25 -25.85
C ALA A 190 18.34 4.51 -25.03
N LYS A 191 19.14 5.51 -25.41
CA LYS A 191 20.37 5.87 -24.69
C LYS A 191 20.12 6.40 -23.26
N PHE A 192 18.91 6.87 -22.96
CA PHE A 192 18.58 7.42 -21.67
C PHE A 192 18.02 6.37 -20.72
N ALA A 193 17.05 5.57 -21.14
CA ALA A 193 16.40 4.55 -20.31
C ALA A 193 17.17 3.21 -20.36
N THR A 194 18.29 3.14 -19.64
CA THR A 194 19.16 1.94 -19.61
C THR A 194 19.29 1.36 -18.20
N LYS A 195 19.62 0.06 -18.12
CA LYS A 195 19.76 -0.64 -16.84
C LYS A 195 20.94 -0.13 -16.01
N GLU A 196 21.99 0.36 -16.65
CA GLU A 196 23.15 0.95 -15.97
C GLU A 196 22.76 2.24 -15.23
N ARG A 197 21.84 3.02 -15.79
CA ARG A 197 21.36 4.27 -15.18
C ARG A 197 20.25 4.03 -14.16
N PHE A 198 19.42 3.01 -14.38
CA PHE A 198 18.26 2.67 -13.56
C PHE A 198 18.27 1.19 -13.13
N PRO A 199 19.27 0.77 -12.33
CA PRO A 199 19.46 -0.64 -11.98
C PRO A 199 18.30 -1.22 -11.17
N GLU A 200 17.60 -0.40 -10.37
CA GLU A 200 16.55 -0.85 -9.45
C GLU A 200 15.13 -0.61 -10.00
N ALA A 201 15.01 0.03 -11.16
CA ALA A 201 13.72 0.18 -11.82
C ALA A 201 13.15 -1.20 -12.17
N ASP A 202 11.87 -1.39 -11.86
CA ASP A 202 11.13 -2.63 -12.16
C ASP A 202 10.90 -2.75 -13.67
N GLU A 203 10.81 -1.62 -14.37
CA GLU A 203 10.55 -1.58 -15.79
C GLU A 203 11.21 -0.36 -16.46
N LEU A 204 11.80 -0.58 -17.64
CA LEU A 204 12.36 0.45 -18.50
C LEU A 204 11.67 0.35 -19.86
N ILE A 205 10.91 1.38 -20.23
CA ILE A 205 10.15 1.41 -21.47
C ILE A 205 10.77 2.43 -22.41
N VAL A 206 11.28 1.94 -23.54
CA VAL A 206 11.79 2.77 -24.63
C VAL A 206 10.69 2.96 -25.67
N ALA A 207 9.83 3.95 -25.44
CA ALA A 207 8.69 4.27 -26.31
C ALA A 207 8.29 5.73 -26.14
N TRP A 208 7.38 6.20 -27.02
CA TRP A 208 6.73 7.49 -26.81
C TRP A 208 5.87 7.46 -25.53
N PRO A 209 5.75 8.58 -24.79
CA PRO A 209 5.05 8.58 -23.51
C PRO A 209 3.60 8.09 -23.58
N ASP A 210 2.83 8.54 -24.57
CA ASP A 210 1.45 8.12 -24.82
C ASP A 210 1.33 6.63 -25.16
N GLU A 211 2.24 6.11 -26.00
CA GLU A 211 2.33 4.69 -26.32
C GLU A 211 2.60 3.86 -25.07
N ALA A 212 3.62 4.22 -24.29
CA ALA A 212 3.96 3.53 -23.05
C ALA A 212 2.80 3.56 -22.04
N MET A 213 2.19 4.73 -21.84
CA MET A 213 1.12 4.93 -20.85
C MET A 213 -0.17 4.21 -21.19
N SER A 214 -0.42 3.88 -22.46
CA SER A 214 -1.59 3.09 -22.87
C SER A 214 -1.58 1.65 -22.34
N ASN A 215 -0.41 1.12 -21.99
CA ASN A 215 -0.22 -0.23 -21.47
C ASN A 215 -0.03 -0.26 -19.94
N ILE A 216 -0.06 0.90 -19.28
CA ILE A 216 0.10 1.01 -17.83
C ILE A 216 -1.27 1.25 -17.20
N THR A 217 -1.54 0.56 -16.09
CA THR A 217 -2.75 0.82 -15.32
C THR A 217 -2.62 2.13 -14.55
N LEU A 218 -3.49 3.09 -14.84
CA LEU A 218 -3.51 4.43 -14.25
C LEU A 218 -4.72 4.58 -13.34
N ASP A 219 -4.57 4.14 -12.09
CA ASP A 219 -5.52 4.35 -11.01
C ASP A 219 -4.87 5.14 -9.86
N ASN A 220 -5.56 5.27 -8.72
CA ASN A 220 -5.09 6.08 -7.60
C ASN A 220 -3.81 5.56 -6.91
N SER A 221 -3.28 4.41 -7.33
CA SER A 221 -1.96 3.92 -6.91
C SER A 221 -0.82 4.41 -7.83
N ALA A 222 -1.14 5.02 -8.98
CA ALA A 222 -0.18 5.55 -9.92
C ALA A 222 0.21 7.01 -9.57
N TYR A 223 1.51 7.27 -9.52
CA TYR A 223 2.12 8.57 -9.30
C TYR A 223 2.97 8.90 -10.52
N VAL A 224 2.59 9.92 -11.28
CA VAL A 224 3.22 10.22 -12.57
C VAL A 224 4.08 11.46 -12.44
N VAL A 225 5.37 11.33 -12.74
CA VAL A 225 6.34 12.43 -12.71
C VAL A 225 6.94 12.63 -14.09
N ILE A 226 6.63 13.77 -14.70
CA ILE A 226 7.07 14.17 -16.03
C ILE A 226 8.33 15.02 -15.88
N LEU A 227 9.46 14.40 -16.18
CA LEU A 227 10.82 14.94 -16.12
C LEU A 227 11.36 15.29 -17.51
N THR A 228 10.51 15.86 -18.35
CA THR A 228 10.88 16.40 -19.67
C THR A 228 10.35 17.82 -19.81
N HIS A 229 11.04 18.62 -20.61
CA HIS A 229 10.68 20.01 -20.93
C HIS A 229 10.48 20.23 -22.43
N ASP A 230 10.55 19.15 -23.22
CA ASP A 230 10.28 19.19 -24.65
C ASP A 230 8.78 18.90 -24.88
N PRO A 231 8.03 19.85 -25.48
CA PRO A 231 6.61 19.72 -25.82
C PRO A 231 6.25 18.44 -26.56
N LYS A 232 7.20 17.85 -27.29
CA LYS A 232 6.99 16.59 -28.01
C LYS A 232 6.81 15.39 -27.09
N PHE A 233 7.23 15.48 -25.82
CA PHE A 233 7.13 14.40 -24.85
C PHE A 233 6.25 14.77 -23.66
N ASP A 234 6.33 16.00 -23.13
CA ASP A 234 5.55 16.36 -21.93
C ASP A 234 4.03 16.47 -22.22
N LEU A 235 3.62 17.04 -23.35
CA LEU A 235 2.20 17.18 -23.70
C LEU A 235 1.54 15.82 -23.94
N PRO A 236 2.09 14.87 -24.74
CA PRO A 236 1.53 13.52 -24.84
C PRO A 236 1.42 12.80 -23.49
N ALA A 237 2.41 12.98 -22.62
CA ALA A 237 2.37 12.42 -21.27
C ALA A 237 1.24 13.00 -20.44
N LEU A 238 1.09 14.34 -20.42
CA LEU A 238 0.02 15.05 -19.71
C LEU A 238 -1.36 14.63 -20.22
N ARG A 239 -1.58 14.61 -21.54
CA ARG A 239 -2.84 14.14 -22.15
C ARG A 239 -3.22 12.73 -21.72
N SER A 240 -2.24 11.88 -21.45
CA SER A 240 -2.47 10.49 -21.06
C SER A 240 -2.93 10.33 -19.61
N VAL A 241 -2.80 11.37 -18.77
CA VAL A 241 -3.05 11.29 -17.32
C VAL A 241 -4.04 12.31 -16.80
N LEU A 242 -4.16 13.49 -17.44
CA LEU A 242 -5.09 14.52 -17.00
C LEU A 242 -6.53 14.03 -17.14
N GLY A 243 -7.33 14.24 -16.08
CA GLY A 243 -8.70 13.73 -15.98
C GLY A 243 -8.82 12.26 -15.56
N LYS A 244 -7.72 11.55 -15.29
CA LYS A 244 -7.74 10.21 -14.67
C LYS A 244 -7.62 10.32 -13.15
N ASP A 245 -8.16 9.32 -12.44
CA ASP A 245 -8.05 9.18 -10.98
C ASP A 245 -6.67 8.62 -10.58
N VAL A 246 -5.60 9.34 -10.90
CA VAL A 246 -4.23 9.00 -10.47
C VAL A 246 -3.89 9.67 -9.14
N GLY A 247 -3.00 9.06 -8.36
CA GLY A 247 -2.66 9.56 -7.02
C GLY A 247 -1.86 10.87 -7.03
N TYR A 248 -1.10 11.13 -8.09
CA TYR A 248 -0.33 12.36 -8.27
C TYR A 248 0.09 12.57 -9.72
N ILE A 249 0.10 13.83 -10.16
CA ILE A 249 0.71 14.27 -11.43
C ILE A 249 1.66 15.42 -11.11
N GLY A 250 2.94 15.27 -11.44
CA GLY A 250 3.92 16.33 -11.32
C GLY A 250 4.67 16.52 -12.63
N ALA A 251 4.79 17.76 -13.11
CA ALA A 251 5.58 18.07 -14.29
C ALA A 251 6.67 19.09 -13.94
N ILE A 252 7.93 18.73 -14.15
CA ILE A 252 9.06 19.64 -13.91
C ILE A 252 9.04 20.76 -14.94
N GLY A 253 9.21 22.01 -14.53
CA GLY A 253 9.22 23.14 -15.44
C GLY A 253 9.40 24.46 -14.72
N SER A 254 9.95 25.45 -15.43
CA SER A 254 9.92 26.84 -14.97
C SER A 254 8.47 27.37 -15.02
N ARG A 255 8.21 28.52 -14.38
CA ARG A 255 6.90 29.19 -14.48
C ARG A 255 6.46 29.35 -15.94
N LYS A 256 7.36 29.86 -16.79
CA LYS A 256 7.12 30.03 -18.23
C LYS A 256 6.83 28.71 -18.95
N THR A 257 7.55 27.64 -18.60
CA THR A 257 7.31 26.30 -19.18
C THR A 257 5.91 25.81 -18.82
N ASN A 258 5.51 25.97 -17.57
CA ASN A 258 4.20 25.53 -17.09
C ASN A 258 3.06 26.38 -17.69
N GLU A 259 3.23 27.71 -17.79
CA GLU A 259 2.30 28.60 -18.47
C GLU A 259 2.05 28.17 -19.93
N ASN A 260 3.12 27.84 -20.66
CA ASN A 260 3.01 27.35 -22.04
C ASN A 260 2.27 26.01 -22.13
N ARG A 261 2.52 25.08 -21.19
CA ARG A 261 1.81 23.78 -21.14
C ARG A 261 0.33 23.98 -20.88
N PHE A 262 -0.02 24.77 -19.87
CA PHE A 262 -1.42 25.04 -19.56
C PHE A 262 -2.12 25.78 -20.71
N ALA A 263 -1.46 26.73 -21.37
CA ALA A 263 -2.02 27.38 -22.55
C ALA A 263 -2.29 26.39 -23.69
N ALA A 264 -1.35 25.47 -23.97
CA ALA A 264 -1.53 24.44 -24.99
C ALA A 264 -2.68 23.47 -24.63
N LEU A 265 -2.72 22.98 -23.39
CA LEU A 265 -3.77 22.07 -22.93
C LEU A 265 -5.16 22.73 -22.90
N ARG A 266 -5.26 24.01 -22.50
CA ARG A 266 -6.51 24.77 -22.60
C ARG A 266 -6.97 24.91 -24.04
N ALA A 267 -6.07 25.17 -24.97
CA ALA A 267 -6.39 25.26 -26.40
C ALA A 267 -6.90 23.92 -26.97
N GLU A 268 -6.56 22.81 -26.33
CA GLU A 268 -7.06 21.46 -26.64
C GLU A 268 -8.36 21.10 -25.91
N GLY A 269 -8.86 21.98 -25.03
CA GLY A 269 -10.15 21.81 -24.34
C GLY A 269 -10.08 21.19 -22.94
N PHE A 270 -8.89 21.05 -22.35
CA PHE A 270 -8.77 20.66 -20.94
C PHE A 270 -9.35 21.75 -20.03
N THR A 271 -10.16 21.32 -19.05
CA THR A 271 -10.81 22.20 -18.07
C THR A 271 -9.85 22.60 -16.94
N GLU A 272 -10.13 23.70 -16.23
CA GLU A 272 -9.28 24.10 -15.09
C GLU A 272 -9.25 23.05 -13.97
N ASP A 273 -10.31 22.26 -13.78
CA ASP A 273 -10.33 21.17 -12.80
C ASP A 273 -9.38 20.01 -13.19
N GLN A 274 -9.03 19.90 -14.47
CA GLN A 274 -8.08 18.91 -14.97
C GLN A 274 -6.63 19.39 -15.01
N LEU A 275 -6.36 20.69 -14.80
CA LEU A 275 -5.03 21.31 -14.91
C LEU A 275 -4.38 21.59 -13.55
#